data_AF-A0A537C110-F1
#
_entry.id   AF-A0A537C110-F1
#
_cell.length_a   1.000
_cell.length_b   1.000
_cell.length_c   1.000
_cell.angle_alpha   90.00
_cell.angle_beta   90.00
_cell.angle_gamma   90.00
#
_symmetry.space_group_name_H-M   'P 1'
#
loop_
_entity.id
_entity.type
_entity.pdbx_description
1 polymer ?
#
loop_
_entity_poly.entity_id
_entity_poly.type
_entity_poly.pdbx_seq_one_letter_code
_entity_poly.pdbx_strand_id
1 'polypeptide(L)'
;MNLNATITVRGDPGLLREYRAEVNRALDEEGGESYRELHSAERLEYEFRLRGGIPFPPFVSASQAFPDLTVEVQWSDAALGRSGRAVIRNGVLAEQGVQSQAPAGSALQEVRADADGGLDLALACARWREFWHGYVIAQDQHAFFRIAGSGGSCELFASDGIEAEWAERWTVASGDADYAELAPREPIAEDELRELDRLAQEFSREWIWFEESEPAETAVERARFRDYGYPVRAANLRSEKLRKVLRPESGALAFGSFGEGARWIPELLRRCWLRPAK
;
A
#
# COMPACT_ATOMS: atom_id res chain seq x y z
N MET A 1 10.60 -13.36 5.13
CA MET A 1 9.84 -12.16 5.55
C MET A 1 10.91 -11.14 5.94
N ASN A 2 10.89 -9.93 5.40
CA ASN A 2 11.84 -8.88 5.82
C ASN A 2 11.00 -7.78 6.44
N LEU A 3 10.90 -7.81 7.77
CA LEU A 3 10.08 -6.90 8.54
C LEU A 3 10.97 -5.83 9.14
N ASN A 4 10.62 -4.56 8.91
CA ASN A 4 11.23 -3.44 9.62
C ASN A 4 10.31 -3.08 10.78
N ALA A 5 10.87 -2.93 11.97
CA ALA A 5 10.13 -2.47 13.14
C ALA A 5 10.86 -1.33 13.83
N THR A 6 10.11 -0.32 14.25
CA THR A 6 10.58 0.76 15.10
C THR A 6 9.76 0.74 16.38
N ILE A 7 10.45 0.64 17.52
CA ILE A 7 9.82 0.68 18.84
C ILE A 7 10.26 1.94 19.57
N THR A 8 9.31 2.82 19.89
CA THR A 8 9.56 4.07 20.59
C THR A 8 9.00 4.00 22.00
N VAL A 9 9.81 4.35 23.00
CA VAL A 9 9.40 4.40 24.40
C VAL A 9 9.43 5.84 24.88
N ARG A 10 8.34 6.30 25.51
CA ARG A 10 8.18 7.67 26.02
C ARG A 10 7.59 7.67 27.42
N GLY A 11 7.95 8.68 28.19
CA GLY A 11 7.43 8.92 29.54
C GLY A 11 8.45 9.66 30.38
N ASP A 12 8.44 9.41 31.68
CA ASP A 12 9.35 10.06 32.63
C ASP A 12 10.84 9.74 32.30
N PRO A 13 11.70 10.76 32.14
CA PRO A 13 13.13 10.58 31.85
C PRO A 13 13.89 9.72 32.86
N GLY A 14 13.51 9.76 34.14
CA GLY A 14 14.12 8.96 35.20
C GLY A 14 13.84 7.46 35.03
N LEU A 15 12.63 7.12 34.58
CA LEU A 15 12.22 5.74 34.31
C LEU A 15 12.80 5.16 33.02
N LEU A 16 13.03 5.99 31.99
CA LEU A 16 13.57 5.52 30.69
C LEU A 16 14.92 4.83 30.83
N ARG A 17 15.81 5.30 31.71
CA ARG A 17 17.13 4.70 31.88
C ARG A 17 17.05 3.28 32.45
N GLU A 18 16.17 3.05 33.42
CA GLU A 18 15.98 1.74 34.04
C GLU A 18 15.25 0.78 33.10
N TYR A 19 14.24 1.28 32.40
CA TYR A 19 13.54 0.55 31.35
C TYR A 19 14.50 0.05 30.26
N ARG A 20 15.41 0.91 29.77
CA ARG A 20 16.42 0.57 28.78
C ARG A 20 17.30 -0.60 29.23
N ALA A 21 17.76 -0.57 30.47
CA ALA A 21 18.63 -1.63 31.00
C ALA A 21 17.89 -2.97 31.05
N GLU A 22 16.63 -2.96 31.47
CA GLU A 22 15.79 -4.16 31.53
C GLU A 22 15.50 -4.75 30.15
N VAL A 23 15.11 -3.91 29.17
CA VAL A 23 14.85 -4.37 27.80
C VAL A 23 16.10 -4.90 27.13
N ASN A 24 17.24 -4.21 27.25
CA ASN A 24 18.47 -4.66 26.60
C ASN A 24 18.94 -6.01 27.16
N ARG A 25 18.85 -6.20 28.48
CA ARG A 25 19.15 -7.48 29.12
C ARG A 25 18.25 -8.60 28.58
N ALA A 26 16.95 -8.36 28.49
CA ALA A 26 16.00 -9.34 27.95
C ALA A 26 16.22 -9.63 26.45
N LEU A 27 16.55 -8.62 25.65
CA LEU A 27 16.89 -8.81 24.23
C LEU A 27 18.18 -9.62 24.03
N ASP A 28 19.19 -9.39 24.89
CA ASP A 28 20.44 -10.13 24.86
C ASP A 28 20.22 -11.60 25.28
N GLU A 29 19.37 -11.85 26.28
CA GLU A 29 18.99 -13.19 26.73
C GLU A 29 18.20 -13.99 25.67
N GLU A 30 17.35 -13.34 24.88
CA GLU A 30 16.62 -13.97 23.77
C GLU A 30 17.51 -14.34 22.57
N GLY A 31 18.72 -13.78 22.47
CA GLY A 31 19.68 -14.10 21.39
C GLY A 31 19.21 -13.65 20.00
N GLY A 32 18.49 -12.52 19.95
CA GLY A 32 17.79 -12.02 18.77
C GLY A 32 18.66 -11.41 17.66
N GLU A 33 17.99 -10.98 16.58
CA GLU A 33 18.61 -10.26 15.46
C GLU A 33 19.13 -8.87 15.87
N SER A 34 20.14 -8.37 15.16
CA SER A 34 20.75 -7.08 15.48
C SER A 34 19.77 -5.91 15.32
N TYR A 35 19.82 -5.00 16.28
CA TYR A 35 19.01 -3.79 16.30
C TYR A 35 19.90 -2.55 16.43
N ARG A 36 19.37 -1.41 16.01
CA ARG A 36 19.97 -0.10 16.26
C ARG A 36 19.18 0.59 17.36
N GLU A 37 19.89 1.07 18.36
CA GLU A 37 19.31 1.82 19.46
C GLU A 37 19.65 3.31 19.32
N LEU A 38 18.64 4.17 19.49
CA LEU A 38 18.77 5.62 19.59
C LEU A 38 18.12 6.06 20.89
N HIS A 39 18.77 6.97 21.63
CA HIS A 39 18.25 7.45 22.90
C HIS A 39 18.44 8.97 23.04
N SER A 40 17.43 9.64 23.58
CA SER A 40 17.52 11.01 24.08
C SER A 40 17.02 11.07 25.53
N ALA A 41 17.03 12.26 26.13
CA ALA A 41 16.48 12.43 27.48
C ALA A 41 14.99 12.12 27.58
N GLU A 42 14.24 12.20 26.48
CA GLU A 42 12.76 12.11 26.48
C GLU A 42 12.22 10.86 25.77
N ARG A 43 13.08 10.09 25.09
CA ARG A 43 12.66 8.89 24.37
C ARG A 43 13.78 7.87 24.18
N LEU A 44 13.37 6.62 24.08
CA LEU A 44 14.18 5.54 23.52
C LEU A 44 13.57 5.11 22.19
N GLU A 45 14.41 4.69 21.25
CA GLU A 45 13.99 4.17 19.95
C GLU A 45 14.86 2.98 19.56
N TYR A 46 14.20 1.89 19.17
CA TYR A 46 14.82 0.65 18.75
C TYR A 46 14.38 0.33 17.33
N GLU A 47 15.33 0.26 16.39
CA GLU A 47 15.10 -0.08 15.00
C GLU A 47 15.58 -1.50 14.72
N PHE A 48 14.70 -2.35 14.19
CA PHE A 48 14.97 -3.74 13.87
C PHE A 48 14.80 -4.00 12.37
N ARG A 49 15.66 -4.89 11.84
CA ARG A 49 15.46 -5.57 10.56
C ARG A 49 15.35 -7.05 10.84
N LEU A 50 14.14 -7.60 10.75
CA LEU A 50 13.79 -8.92 11.26
C LEU A 50 13.48 -9.88 10.11
N ARG A 51 14.01 -11.10 10.18
CA ARG A 51 13.59 -12.22 9.33
C ARG A 51 12.39 -12.96 9.93
N GLY A 52 12.23 -12.86 11.26
CA GLY A 52 11.16 -13.44 12.07
C GLY A 52 10.10 -12.43 12.52
N GLY A 53 9.54 -12.66 13.71
CA GLY A 53 8.53 -11.78 14.33
C GLY A 53 9.15 -10.64 15.15
N ILE A 54 8.34 -9.65 15.48
CA ILE A 54 8.71 -8.54 16.36
C ILE A 54 8.94 -9.09 17.78
N PRO A 55 10.03 -8.71 18.48
CA PRO A 55 10.30 -9.15 19.83
C PRO A 55 9.39 -8.43 20.83
N PHE A 56 8.08 -8.74 20.83
CA PHE A 56 7.15 -8.19 21.81
C PHE A 56 7.45 -8.58 23.26
N PRO A 57 7.85 -9.83 23.59
CA PRO A 57 7.95 -10.25 24.99
C PRO A 57 8.87 -9.39 25.88
N PRO A 58 10.09 -8.98 25.45
CA PRO A 58 10.94 -8.09 26.24
C PRO A 58 10.28 -6.75 26.57
N PHE A 59 9.61 -6.14 25.60
CA PHE A 59 8.96 -4.83 25.76
C PHE A 59 7.66 -4.93 26.57
N VAL A 60 6.92 -6.04 26.46
CA VAL A 60 5.74 -6.30 27.28
C VAL A 60 6.13 -6.48 28.75
N SER A 61 7.14 -7.30 29.01
CA SER A 61 7.65 -7.55 30.35
C SER A 61 8.16 -6.26 31.00
N ALA A 62 8.98 -5.48 30.29
CA ALA A 62 9.45 -4.19 30.78
C ALA A 62 8.30 -3.19 30.99
N SER A 63 7.32 -3.12 30.07
CA SER A 63 6.15 -2.24 30.24
C SER A 63 5.32 -2.58 31.49
N GLN A 64 5.30 -3.84 31.92
CA GLN A 64 4.65 -4.24 33.17
C GLN A 64 5.39 -3.71 34.41
N ALA A 65 6.73 -3.72 34.38
CA ALA A 65 7.56 -3.19 35.46
C ALA A 65 7.56 -1.64 35.52
N PHE A 66 7.32 -0.99 34.38
CA PHE A 66 7.30 0.47 34.24
C PHE A 66 5.96 0.95 33.66
N PRO A 67 4.86 0.88 34.43
CA PRO A 67 3.50 1.12 33.93
C PRO A 67 3.25 2.56 33.45
N ASP A 68 4.05 3.52 33.92
CA ASP A 68 3.96 4.93 33.55
C ASP A 68 4.63 5.24 32.19
N LEU A 69 5.32 4.28 31.60
CA LEU A 69 5.91 4.41 30.26
C LEU A 69 4.95 3.90 29.19
N THR A 70 4.89 4.61 28.06
CA THR A 70 4.19 4.15 26.86
C THR A 70 5.19 3.62 25.85
N VAL A 71 4.95 2.40 25.37
CA VAL A 71 5.73 1.78 24.31
C VAL A 71 4.88 1.74 23.04
N GLU A 72 5.36 2.39 22.00
CA GLU A 72 4.74 2.39 20.68
C GLU A 72 5.58 1.53 19.72
N VAL A 73 4.94 0.58 19.07
CA VAL A 73 5.54 -0.31 18.09
C VAL A 73 4.96 0.03 16.73
N GLN A 74 5.81 0.33 15.75
CA GLN A 74 5.44 0.47 14.34
C GLN A 74 6.21 -0.57 13.54
N TRP A 75 5.55 -1.19 12.57
CA TRP A 75 6.22 -2.16 11.71
C TRP A 75 5.68 -2.13 10.29
N SER A 76 6.52 -2.59 9.36
CA SER A 76 6.19 -2.76 7.95
C SER A 76 6.85 -4.02 7.39
N ASP A 77 6.08 -4.81 6.65
CA ASP A 77 6.53 -5.87 5.76
C ASP A 77 6.38 -5.37 4.32
N ALA A 78 7.49 -4.92 3.73
CA ALA A 78 7.51 -4.40 2.36
C ALA A 78 7.21 -5.48 1.31
N ALA A 79 7.49 -6.76 1.60
CA ALA A 79 7.23 -7.85 0.65
C ALA A 79 5.73 -8.19 0.59
N LEU A 80 5.04 -8.07 1.73
CA LEU A 80 3.60 -8.36 1.84
C LEU A 80 2.72 -7.10 1.83
N GLY A 81 3.31 -5.89 1.77
CA GLY A 81 2.56 -4.63 1.79
C GLY A 81 1.76 -4.41 3.08
N ARG A 82 2.21 -4.98 4.20
CA ARG A 82 1.50 -4.91 5.49
C ARG A 82 2.25 -3.99 6.43
N SER A 83 1.54 -3.10 7.10
CA SER A 83 2.06 -2.34 8.22
C SER A 83 1.17 -2.54 9.44
N GLY A 84 1.65 -2.12 10.59
CA GLY A 84 0.84 -2.12 11.78
C GLY A 84 1.42 -1.23 12.84
N ARG A 85 0.56 -0.84 13.76
CA ARG A 85 0.93 -0.15 14.98
C ARG A 85 0.39 -0.92 16.16
N ALA A 86 1.18 -1.02 17.21
CA ALA A 86 0.73 -1.47 18.50
C ALA A 86 1.18 -0.53 19.61
N VAL A 87 0.39 -0.45 20.66
CA VAL A 87 0.75 0.30 21.87
C VAL A 87 0.73 -0.66 23.06
N ILE A 88 1.82 -0.70 23.82
CA ILE A 88 1.93 -1.47 25.06
C ILE A 88 1.92 -0.49 26.22
N ARG A 89 1.04 -0.75 27.20
CA ARG A 89 0.97 -0.01 28.46
C ARG A 89 0.72 -1.00 29.59
N ASN A 90 1.49 -0.89 30.66
CA ASN A 90 1.34 -1.74 31.85
C ASN A 90 1.29 -3.25 31.51
N GLY A 91 2.16 -3.70 30.60
CA GLY A 91 2.22 -5.09 30.15
C GLY A 91 1.02 -5.56 29.31
N VAL A 92 0.09 -4.66 28.97
CA VAL A 92 -1.06 -4.96 28.11
C VAL A 92 -0.85 -4.32 26.75
N LEU A 93 -1.07 -5.12 25.71
CA LEU A 93 -1.13 -4.65 24.33
C LEU A 93 -2.50 -3.99 24.11
N ALA A 94 -2.56 -2.66 24.29
CA ALA A 94 -3.79 -1.90 24.41
C ALA A 94 -4.46 -1.58 23.06
N GLU A 95 -3.67 -1.48 21.99
CA GLU A 95 -4.17 -1.29 20.61
C GLU A 95 -3.36 -2.20 19.67
N GLN A 96 -4.02 -3.07 18.92
CA GLN A 96 -3.47 -3.70 17.72
C GLN A 96 -4.26 -3.18 16.52
N GLY A 97 -3.73 -2.13 15.89
CA GLY A 97 -4.17 -1.77 14.54
C GLY A 97 -3.29 -2.53 13.55
N VAL A 98 -3.76 -3.67 13.01
CA VAL A 98 -3.29 -4.11 11.70
C VAL A 98 -3.89 -3.15 10.70
N GLN A 99 -3.28 -1.98 10.58
CA GLN A 99 -3.63 -1.04 9.54
C GLN A 99 -2.96 -1.54 8.27
N SER A 100 -3.76 -2.03 7.33
CA SER A 100 -3.36 -2.05 5.91
C SER A 100 -3.13 -0.63 5.34
N GLN A 101 -3.05 0.40 6.19
CA GLN A 101 -2.72 1.76 5.78
C GLN A 101 -1.22 1.87 5.66
N ALA A 102 -0.83 1.96 4.39
CA ALA A 102 0.46 2.44 3.95
C ALA A 102 0.76 3.79 4.69
N PRO A 103 2.00 4.04 5.14
CA PRO A 103 2.36 5.26 5.87
C PRO A 103 1.88 6.54 5.16
N ALA A 104 1.62 7.62 5.90
CA ALA A 104 1.20 8.89 5.32
C ALA A 104 2.15 9.31 4.18
N GLY A 105 1.62 9.44 2.96
CA GLY A 105 2.38 9.75 1.75
C GLY A 105 2.79 8.54 0.88
N SER A 106 2.52 7.31 1.31
CA SER A 106 2.70 6.12 0.46
C SER A 106 1.46 5.84 -0.38
N ALA A 107 1.68 5.33 -1.59
CA ALA A 107 0.63 5.03 -2.54
C ALA A 107 -0.33 3.96 -1.98
N LEU A 108 -1.62 4.26 -2.03
CA LEU A 108 -2.68 3.28 -1.85
C LEU A 108 -2.78 2.43 -3.11
N GLN A 109 -3.04 1.14 -2.95
CA GLN A 109 -3.08 0.16 -4.03
C GLN A 109 -4.33 -0.69 -3.89
N GLU A 110 -4.97 -0.99 -5.01
CA GLU A 110 -6.02 -1.99 -5.13
C GLU A 110 -5.64 -2.86 -6.33
N VAL A 111 -5.70 -4.18 -6.17
CA VAL A 111 -5.49 -5.15 -7.23
C VAL A 111 -6.58 -6.20 -7.15
N ARG A 112 -7.28 -6.41 -8.26
CA ARG A 112 -8.29 -7.44 -8.43
C ARG A 112 -8.00 -8.28 -9.66
N ALA A 113 -8.19 -9.56 -9.50
CA ALA A 113 -8.07 -10.54 -10.56
C ALA A 113 -9.23 -11.52 -10.55
N ASP A 114 -9.60 -11.99 -11.73
CA ASP A 114 -10.55 -13.10 -11.89
C ASP A 114 -9.96 -14.41 -11.33
N ALA A 115 -10.79 -15.46 -11.29
CA ALA A 115 -10.39 -16.78 -10.80
C ALA A 115 -9.28 -17.45 -11.64
N ASP A 116 -9.12 -17.02 -12.90
CA ASP A 116 -8.12 -17.48 -13.86
C ASP A 116 -6.87 -16.57 -13.86
N GLY A 117 -6.71 -15.72 -12.85
CA GLY A 117 -5.58 -14.80 -12.68
C GLY A 117 -5.54 -13.65 -13.69
N GLY A 118 -6.62 -13.42 -14.44
CA GLY A 118 -6.80 -12.28 -15.33
C GLY A 118 -6.98 -10.99 -14.55
N LEU A 119 -6.38 -9.91 -15.03
CA LEU A 119 -6.45 -8.61 -14.38
C LEU A 119 -7.82 -7.95 -14.62
N ASP A 120 -8.59 -7.77 -13.55
CA ASP A 120 -9.87 -7.04 -13.61
C ASP A 120 -9.64 -5.53 -13.49
N LEU A 121 -8.92 -5.13 -12.43
CA LEU A 121 -8.58 -3.75 -12.14
C LEU A 121 -7.38 -3.73 -11.19
N ALA A 122 -6.38 -2.95 -11.52
CA ALA A 122 -5.27 -2.63 -10.65
C ALA A 122 -5.01 -1.13 -10.67
N LEU A 123 -4.76 -0.54 -9.51
CA LEU A 123 -4.45 0.88 -9.40
C LEU A 123 -3.50 1.17 -8.26
N ALA A 124 -2.75 2.26 -8.43
CA ALA A 124 -1.99 2.91 -7.40
C ALA A 124 -2.32 4.40 -7.38
N CYS A 125 -2.55 4.98 -6.19
CA CYS A 125 -2.82 6.40 -6.06
C CYS A 125 -2.29 6.99 -4.77
N ALA A 126 -1.97 8.26 -4.82
CA ALA A 126 -1.55 9.03 -3.66
C ALA A 126 -2.33 10.35 -3.57
N ARG A 127 -2.24 10.97 -2.40
CA ARG A 127 -2.74 12.32 -2.22
C ARG A 127 -1.73 13.28 -2.86
N TRP A 128 -2.21 14.14 -3.76
CA TRP A 128 -1.41 15.16 -4.42
C TRP A 128 -2.10 16.51 -4.32
N ARG A 129 -1.57 17.35 -3.43
CA ARG A 129 -2.21 18.61 -3.04
C ARG A 129 -3.67 18.33 -2.60
N GLU A 130 -4.64 18.99 -3.22
CA GLU A 130 -6.08 18.83 -3.01
C GLU A 130 -6.71 17.66 -3.80
N PHE A 131 -5.94 16.95 -4.63
CA PHE A 131 -6.42 15.86 -5.48
C PHE A 131 -5.97 14.48 -5.00
N TRP A 132 -6.71 13.46 -5.43
CA TRP A 132 -6.14 12.12 -5.54
C TRP A 132 -5.68 11.95 -6.97
N HIS A 133 -4.47 11.43 -7.16
CA HIS A 133 -4.01 11.12 -8.50
C HIS A 133 -3.40 9.73 -8.53
N GLY A 134 -3.33 9.13 -9.70
CA GLY A 134 -2.80 7.79 -9.79
C GLY A 134 -2.82 7.20 -11.17
N TYR A 135 -2.44 5.93 -11.19
CA TYR A 135 -2.44 5.09 -12.37
C TYR A 135 -3.43 3.97 -12.17
N VAL A 136 -4.23 3.69 -13.18
CA VAL A 136 -5.20 2.60 -13.21
C VAL A 136 -4.98 1.78 -14.48
N ILE A 137 -5.06 0.46 -14.36
CA ILE A 137 -4.90 -0.49 -15.44
C ILE A 137 -5.92 -1.61 -15.30
N ALA A 138 -6.52 -1.97 -16.42
CA ALA A 138 -7.38 -3.13 -16.60
C ALA A 138 -6.74 -4.07 -17.64
N GLN A 139 -7.50 -5.05 -18.12
CA GLN A 139 -6.99 -6.06 -19.04
C GLN A 139 -6.40 -5.48 -20.34
N ASP A 140 -7.04 -4.45 -20.90
CA ASP A 140 -6.78 -3.92 -22.25
C ASP A 140 -6.65 -2.39 -22.31
N GLN A 141 -6.76 -1.72 -21.17
CA GLN A 141 -6.68 -0.27 -21.07
C GLN A 141 -5.97 0.16 -19.79
N HIS A 142 -5.32 1.32 -19.84
CA HIS A 142 -4.76 1.98 -18.69
C HIS A 142 -4.89 3.49 -18.83
N ALA A 143 -4.89 4.19 -17.71
CA ALA A 143 -5.00 5.63 -17.68
C ALA A 143 -4.25 6.19 -16.48
N PHE A 144 -3.75 7.42 -16.64
CA PHE A 144 -3.60 8.29 -15.48
C PHE A 144 -4.97 8.80 -15.08
N PHE A 145 -5.15 9.04 -13.79
CA PHE A 145 -6.38 9.64 -13.29
C PHE A 145 -6.10 10.70 -12.25
N ARG A 146 -7.06 11.63 -12.13
CA ARG A 146 -7.12 12.63 -11.07
C ARG A 146 -8.54 12.73 -10.55
N ILE A 147 -8.71 12.83 -9.24
CA ILE A 147 -10.00 13.00 -8.58
C ILE A 147 -9.97 14.26 -7.72
N ALA A 148 -10.88 15.18 -8.01
CA ALA A 148 -11.18 16.35 -7.20
C ALA A 148 -12.42 16.10 -6.34
N GLY A 149 -12.39 16.45 -5.06
CA GLY A 149 -13.54 16.32 -4.15
C GLY A 149 -13.48 15.10 -3.24
N SER A 150 -14.65 14.54 -2.92
CA SER A 150 -14.83 13.46 -1.93
C SER A 150 -15.85 12.42 -2.40
N GLY A 151 -15.97 11.28 -1.70
CA GLY A 151 -16.82 10.17 -2.14
C GLY A 151 -18.30 10.49 -2.37
N GLY A 152 -18.84 11.58 -1.80
CA GLY A 152 -20.22 12.02 -2.05
C GLY A 152 -20.40 12.96 -3.25
N SER A 153 -19.34 13.66 -3.65
CA SER A 153 -19.34 14.60 -4.77
C SER A 153 -17.90 14.80 -5.25
N CYS A 154 -17.61 14.38 -6.47
CA CYS A 154 -16.27 14.45 -7.03
C CYS A 154 -16.26 14.59 -8.56
N GLU A 155 -15.15 15.08 -9.09
CA GLU A 155 -14.84 14.99 -10.52
C GLU A 155 -13.67 14.02 -10.71
N LEU A 156 -13.85 13.03 -11.58
CA LEU A 156 -12.80 12.12 -12.04
C LEU A 156 -12.34 12.57 -13.42
N PHE A 157 -11.05 12.70 -13.62
CA PHE A 157 -10.40 12.93 -14.91
C PHE A 157 -9.57 11.70 -15.26
N ALA A 158 -9.54 11.32 -16.54
CA ALA A 158 -8.69 10.25 -17.04
C ALA A 158 -7.96 10.68 -18.32
N SER A 159 -6.73 10.19 -18.48
CA SER A 159 -6.04 10.19 -19.77
C SER A 159 -6.48 9.02 -20.63
N ASP A 160 -6.26 9.09 -21.93
CA ASP A 160 -6.53 7.99 -22.87
C ASP A 160 -5.27 7.15 -23.17
N GLY A 161 -4.15 7.46 -22.51
CA GLY A 161 -2.88 6.76 -22.68
C GLY A 161 -2.11 7.11 -23.95
N ILE A 162 -2.58 8.06 -24.77
CA ILE A 162 -1.93 8.45 -26.03
C ILE A 162 -0.96 9.62 -25.80
N GLU A 163 -1.49 10.72 -25.25
CA GLU A 163 -0.73 11.93 -24.95
C GLU A 163 -0.79 12.22 -23.44
N ALA A 164 0.12 13.08 -22.95
CA ALA A 164 0.11 13.55 -21.57
C ALA A 164 -0.99 14.59 -21.32
N GLU A 165 -2.24 14.21 -21.57
CA GLU A 165 -3.43 15.05 -21.51
C GLU A 165 -4.58 14.32 -20.78
N TRP A 166 -5.39 15.07 -20.06
CA TRP A 166 -6.72 14.64 -19.64
C TRP A 166 -7.64 14.67 -20.85
N ALA A 167 -8.23 13.51 -21.15
CA ALA A 167 -9.12 13.32 -22.29
C ALA A 167 -10.58 13.17 -21.86
N GLU A 168 -10.83 12.68 -20.65
CA GLU A 168 -12.16 12.32 -20.18
C GLU A 168 -12.44 12.88 -18.80
N ARG A 169 -13.72 13.21 -18.54
CA ARG A 169 -14.19 13.67 -17.24
C ARG A 169 -15.51 13.01 -16.87
N TRP A 170 -15.64 12.62 -15.60
CA TRP A 170 -16.89 12.25 -14.97
C TRP A 170 -17.18 13.21 -13.82
N THR A 171 -18.35 13.82 -13.82
CA THR A 171 -18.87 14.58 -12.68
C THR A 171 -19.82 13.68 -11.90
N VAL A 172 -19.50 13.41 -10.64
CA VAL A 172 -20.25 12.50 -9.78
C VAL A 172 -20.91 13.27 -8.66
N ALA A 173 -22.22 13.12 -8.54
CA ALA A 173 -23.02 13.70 -7.48
C ALA A 173 -24.15 12.74 -7.09
N SER A 174 -24.37 12.53 -5.80
CA SER A 174 -25.48 11.72 -5.27
C SER A 174 -25.59 10.29 -5.84
N GLY A 175 -24.48 9.73 -6.34
CA GLY A 175 -24.41 8.37 -6.90
C GLY A 175 -24.54 8.29 -8.42
N ASP A 176 -24.99 9.35 -9.07
CA ASP A 176 -25.00 9.49 -10.53
C ASP A 176 -23.65 10.00 -11.03
N ALA A 177 -23.33 9.67 -12.28
CA ALA A 177 -22.09 10.06 -12.94
C ALA A 177 -22.37 10.53 -14.36
N ASP A 178 -22.08 11.81 -14.61
CA ASP A 178 -22.20 12.42 -15.94
C ASP A 178 -20.84 12.39 -16.63
N TYR A 179 -20.78 11.75 -17.80
CA TYR A 179 -19.58 11.64 -18.62
C TYR A 179 -19.46 12.81 -19.61
N ALA A 180 -18.23 13.28 -19.83
CA ALA A 180 -17.88 14.19 -20.91
C ALA A 180 -16.48 13.89 -21.44
N GLU A 181 -16.35 13.82 -22.76
CA GLU A 181 -15.05 13.91 -23.44
C GLU A 181 -14.58 15.39 -23.42
N LEU A 182 -13.31 15.61 -23.11
CA LEU A 182 -12.73 16.94 -23.04
C LEU A 182 -12.32 17.42 -24.44
N ALA A 183 -13.02 18.45 -24.91
CA ALA A 183 -12.74 19.14 -26.17
C ALA A 183 -12.72 20.67 -25.93
N PRO A 184 -11.53 21.31 -25.85
CA PRO A 184 -10.20 20.73 -26.03
C PRO A 184 -9.79 19.84 -24.85
N ARG A 185 -8.88 18.90 -25.12
CA ARG A 185 -8.18 18.12 -24.09
C ARG A 185 -7.33 19.06 -23.23
N GLU A 186 -7.10 18.68 -21.98
CA GLU A 186 -6.33 19.49 -21.03
C GLU A 186 -4.95 18.89 -20.80
N PRO A 187 -3.83 19.62 -20.98
CA PRO A 187 -2.50 19.07 -20.72
C PRO A 187 -2.32 18.73 -19.23
N ILE A 188 -1.65 17.61 -18.96
CA ILE A 188 -1.22 17.25 -17.61
C ILE A 188 -0.01 18.14 -17.25
N ALA A 189 -0.05 18.79 -16.09
CA ALA A 189 1.06 19.62 -15.64
C ALA A 189 2.33 18.79 -15.44
N GLU A 190 3.50 19.32 -15.79
CA GLU A 190 4.76 18.55 -15.81
C GLU A 190 5.13 17.94 -14.44
N ASP A 191 4.84 18.66 -13.35
CA ASP A 191 5.08 18.19 -11.98
C ASP A 191 4.13 17.06 -11.58
N GLU A 192 2.85 17.16 -11.98
CA GLU A 192 1.86 16.12 -11.79
C GLU A 192 2.19 14.88 -12.64
N LEU A 193 2.57 15.07 -13.90
CA LEU A 193 2.96 13.99 -14.81
C LEU A 193 4.15 13.20 -14.26
N ARG A 194 5.18 13.87 -13.75
CA ARG A 194 6.35 13.21 -13.14
C ARG A 194 5.97 12.30 -11.98
N GLU A 195 5.01 12.71 -11.16
CA GLU A 195 4.55 11.92 -10.01
C GLU A 195 3.64 10.76 -10.45
N LEU A 196 2.79 10.98 -11.45
CA LEU A 196 1.98 9.94 -12.09
C LEU A 196 2.85 8.85 -12.73
N ASP A 197 3.91 9.25 -13.47
CA ASP A 197 4.89 8.34 -14.04
C ASP A 197 5.61 7.54 -12.96
N ARG A 198 6.03 8.20 -11.87
CA ARG A 198 6.66 7.53 -10.73
C ARG A 198 5.75 6.45 -10.15
N LEU A 199 4.48 6.80 -9.89
CA LEU A 199 3.48 5.86 -9.37
C LEU A 199 3.25 4.69 -10.33
N ALA A 200 3.08 4.95 -11.63
CA ALA A 200 2.86 3.92 -12.63
C ALA A 200 4.05 2.97 -12.77
N GLN A 201 5.28 3.51 -12.78
CA GLN A 201 6.50 2.71 -12.89
C GLN A 201 6.72 1.83 -11.64
N GLU A 202 6.60 2.41 -10.45
CA GLU A 202 6.74 1.67 -9.19
C GLU A 202 5.70 0.54 -9.09
N PHE A 203 4.44 0.87 -9.39
CA PHE A 203 3.35 -0.09 -9.35
C PHE A 203 3.51 -1.20 -10.39
N SER A 204 3.79 -0.83 -11.64
CA SER A 204 3.96 -1.80 -12.72
C SER A 204 5.16 -2.71 -12.46
N ARG A 205 6.28 -2.15 -12.00
CA ARG A 205 7.46 -2.95 -11.63
C ARG A 205 7.13 -3.98 -10.55
N GLU A 206 6.31 -3.62 -9.58
CA GLU A 206 5.93 -4.51 -8.48
C GLU A 206 4.87 -5.55 -8.87
N TRP A 207 3.87 -5.15 -9.64
CA TRP A 207 2.64 -5.94 -9.82
C TRP A 207 2.45 -6.51 -11.21
N ILE A 208 2.94 -5.82 -12.24
CA ILE A 208 2.55 -6.07 -13.62
C ILE A 208 3.75 -6.52 -14.46
N TRP A 209 3.47 -7.34 -15.47
CA TRP A 209 4.34 -7.54 -16.61
C TRP A 209 3.48 -7.59 -17.88
N PHE A 210 4.01 -7.06 -18.98
CA PHE A 210 3.26 -6.93 -20.22
C PHE A 210 3.64 -8.04 -21.19
N GLU A 211 2.70 -8.49 -22.00
CA GLU A 211 2.99 -9.46 -23.06
C GLU A 211 4.03 -8.91 -24.06
N GLU A 212 3.93 -7.61 -24.35
CA GLU A 212 4.79 -6.89 -25.29
C GLU A 212 6.19 -6.56 -24.74
N SER A 213 6.44 -6.78 -23.44
CA SER A 213 7.79 -6.67 -22.87
C SER A 213 8.73 -7.70 -23.50
N GLU A 214 10.04 -7.42 -23.47
CA GLU A 214 11.02 -8.30 -24.11
C GLU A 214 10.89 -9.76 -23.60
N PRO A 215 10.90 -10.77 -24.49
CA PRO A 215 10.72 -12.16 -24.08
C PRO A 215 11.73 -12.64 -23.04
N ALA A 216 12.95 -12.10 -23.06
CA ALA A 216 13.98 -12.42 -22.08
C ALA A 216 13.63 -11.92 -20.67
N GLU A 217 13.01 -10.74 -20.54
CA GLU A 217 12.58 -10.16 -19.27
C GLU A 217 11.40 -10.93 -18.66
N THR A 218 10.52 -11.46 -19.51
CA THR A 218 9.27 -12.12 -19.10
C THR A 218 9.34 -13.65 -19.12
N ALA A 219 10.48 -14.25 -19.51
CA ALA A 219 10.63 -15.69 -19.68
C ALA A 219 10.23 -16.50 -18.44
N VAL A 220 10.61 -16.03 -17.25
CA VAL A 220 10.29 -16.68 -15.97
C VAL A 220 8.80 -16.60 -15.67
N GLU A 221 8.17 -15.44 -15.87
CA GLU A 221 6.73 -15.27 -15.64
C GLU A 221 5.90 -16.10 -16.62
N ARG A 222 6.29 -16.13 -17.91
CA ARG A 222 5.66 -16.96 -18.94
C ARG A 222 5.74 -18.46 -18.62
N ALA A 223 6.88 -18.93 -18.13
CA ALA A 223 7.03 -20.31 -17.68
C ALA A 223 6.10 -20.63 -16.50
N ARG A 224 6.06 -19.75 -15.49
CA ARG A 224 5.18 -19.91 -14.32
C ARG A 224 3.70 -19.89 -14.70
N PHE A 225 3.28 -18.99 -15.59
CA PHE A 225 1.91 -18.94 -16.10
C PHE A 225 1.52 -20.25 -16.77
N ARG A 226 2.40 -20.79 -17.63
CA ARG A 226 2.20 -22.11 -18.25
C ARG A 226 2.08 -23.22 -17.22
N ASP A 227 2.97 -23.27 -16.23
CA ASP A 227 2.96 -24.29 -15.18
C ASP A 227 1.71 -24.20 -14.29
N TYR A 228 1.15 -23.00 -14.13
CA TYR A 228 -0.03 -22.75 -13.31
C TYR A 228 -1.35 -22.81 -14.09
N GLY A 229 -1.29 -22.92 -15.42
CA GLY A 229 -2.47 -22.93 -16.28
C GLY A 229 -3.10 -21.56 -16.50
N TYR A 230 -2.38 -20.47 -16.26
CA TYR A 230 -2.86 -19.11 -16.51
C TYR A 230 -2.60 -18.68 -17.96
N PRO A 231 -3.58 -18.11 -18.67
CA PRO A 231 -3.35 -17.54 -19.99
C PRO A 231 -2.59 -16.21 -19.89
N VAL A 232 -1.74 -15.96 -20.88
CA VAL A 232 -1.05 -14.66 -21.03
C VAL A 232 -2.00 -13.69 -21.76
N ARG A 233 -2.15 -12.49 -21.20
CA ARG A 233 -2.94 -11.37 -21.72
C ARG A 233 -2.05 -10.15 -21.97
N ALA A 234 -2.59 -9.03 -22.46
CA ALA A 234 -1.80 -7.81 -22.70
C ALA A 234 -1.09 -7.32 -21.41
N ALA A 235 -1.85 -7.15 -20.33
CA ALA A 235 -1.32 -6.89 -18.99
C ALA A 235 -1.54 -8.11 -18.08
N ASN A 236 -0.49 -8.53 -17.37
CA ASN A 236 -0.53 -9.70 -16.50
C ASN A 236 -0.02 -9.36 -15.10
N LEU A 237 -0.65 -9.94 -14.09
CA LEU A 237 -0.13 -9.89 -12.74
C LEU A 237 1.10 -10.79 -12.60
N ARG A 238 2.09 -10.36 -11.82
CA ARG A 238 3.23 -11.22 -11.45
C ARG A 238 2.72 -12.43 -10.69
N SER A 239 3.17 -13.61 -11.10
CA SER A 239 2.76 -14.91 -10.56
C SER A 239 2.97 -15.03 -9.04
N GLU A 240 4.01 -14.40 -8.49
CA GLU A 240 4.22 -14.35 -7.04
C GLU A 240 3.11 -13.57 -6.32
N LYS A 241 2.68 -12.44 -6.86
CA LYS A 241 1.61 -11.61 -6.30
C LYS A 241 0.26 -12.33 -6.36
N LEU A 242 -0.06 -12.94 -7.51
CA LEU A 242 -1.25 -13.78 -7.69
C LEU A 242 -1.36 -14.87 -6.62
N ARG A 243 -0.26 -15.57 -6.32
CA ARG A 243 -0.31 -16.75 -5.44
C ARG A 243 -0.12 -16.45 -3.97
N LYS A 244 0.68 -15.43 -3.62
CA LYS A 244 1.10 -15.18 -2.23
C LYS A 244 0.45 -13.95 -1.61
N VAL A 245 0.07 -12.96 -2.42
CA VAL A 245 -0.40 -11.66 -1.92
C VAL A 245 -1.91 -11.54 -2.05
N LEU A 246 -2.47 -11.84 -3.22
CA LEU A 246 -3.91 -11.79 -3.41
C LEU A 246 -4.65 -12.81 -2.51
N ARG A 247 -5.87 -12.45 -2.11
CA ARG A 247 -6.73 -13.24 -1.24
C ARG A 247 -8.08 -13.48 -1.91
N PRO A 248 -8.71 -14.65 -1.71
CA PRO A 248 -10.05 -14.88 -2.22
C PRO A 248 -11.07 -13.87 -1.68
N GLU A 249 -11.85 -13.26 -2.56
CA GLU A 249 -12.92 -12.32 -2.25
C GLU A 249 -14.07 -12.50 -3.26
N SER A 250 -15.22 -13.01 -2.82
CA SER A 250 -16.45 -13.12 -3.64
C SER A 250 -16.27 -13.78 -5.02
N GLY A 251 -15.44 -14.82 -5.12
CA GLY A 251 -15.17 -15.53 -6.37
C GLY A 251 -14.05 -14.91 -7.23
N ALA A 252 -13.43 -13.84 -6.76
CA ALA A 252 -12.25 -13.20 -7.34
C ALA A 252 -11.05 -13.27 -6.37
N LEU A 253 -9.90 -12.77 -6.81
CA LEU A 253 -8.70 -12.58 -6.02
C LEU A 253 -8.44 -11.09 -5.83
N ALA A 254 -8.26 -10.63 -4.59
CA ALA A 254 -8.14 -9.21 -4.29
C ALA A 254 -7.03 -8.90 -3.28
N PHE A 255 -6.47 -7.70 -3.41
CA PHE A 255 -5.58 -7.04 -2.47
C PHE A 255 -5.96 -5.55 -2.44
N GLY A 256 -6.00 -4.96 -1.26
CA GLY A 256 -6.29 -3.54 -1.09
C GLY A 256 -5.66 -2.97 0.17
N SER A 257 -5.00 -1.82 0.04
CA SER A 257 -4.48 -1.02 1.15
C SER A 257 -5.38 0.16 1.54
N PHE A 258 -6.53 0.29 0.89
CA PHE A 258 -7.51 1.35 1.18
C PHE A 258 -8.19 1.16 2.53
N GLY A 259 -7.98 2.12 3.43
CA GLY A 259 -8.80 2.30 4.64
C GLY A 259 -10.21 2.82 4.32
N GLU A 260 -11.15 2.71 5.27
CA GLU A 260 -12.57 3.04 5.06
C GLU A 260 -12.80 4.42 4.42
N GLY A 261 -12.05 5.45 4.84
CA GLY A 261 -12.19 6.81 4.31
C GLY A 261 -11.79 7.01 2.84
N ALA A 262 -11.12 6.03 2.22
CA ALA A 262 -10.64 6.11 0.83
C ALA A 262 -11.16 4.96 -0.07
N ARG A 263 -11.93 4.01 0.48
CA ARG A 263 -12.46 2.86 -0.30
C ARG A 263 -13.39 3.25 -1.45
N TRP A 264 -13.95 4.45 -1.41
CA TRP A 264 -14.77 4.98 -2.49
C TRP A 264 -13.99 5.21 -3.80
N ILE A 265 -12.66 5.34 -3.76
CA ILE A 265 -11.81 5.59 -4.94
C ILE A 265 -11.80 4.39 -5.91
N PRO A 266 -11.42 3.17 -5.48
CA PRO A 266 -11.48 2.00 -6.37
C PRO A 266 -12.92 1.71 -6.85
N GLU A 267 -13.93 1.97 -6.02
CA GLU A 267 -15.35 1.83 -6.42
C GLU A 267 -15.76 2.83 -7.50
N LEU A 268 -15.32 4.09 -7.37
CA LEU A 268 -15.53 5.13 -8.37
C LEU A 268 -14.91 4.74 -9.71
N LEU A 269 -13.64 4.31 -9.72
CA LEU A 269 -12.94 3.91 -10.96
C LEU A 269 -13.61 2.71 -11.63
N ARG A 270 -14.06 1.71 -10.86
CA ARG A 270 -14.85 0.58 -11.40
C ARG A 270 -16.16 1.03 -12.02
N ARG A 271 -16.83 2.00 -11.41
CA ARG A 271 -18.16 2.45 -11.86
C ARG A 271 -18.06 3.36 -13.08
N CYS A 272 -17.08 4.26 -13.11
CA CYS A 272 -16.99 5.35 -14.09
C CYS A 272 -16.02 5.04 -15.22
N TRP A 273 -14.78 4.64 -14.92
CA TRP A 273 -13.73 4.46 -15.91
C TRP A 273 -13.74 3.05 -16.54
N LEU A 274 -13.87 2.00 -15.72
CA LEU A 274 -13.84 0.62 -16.22
C LEU A 274 -15.10 0.26 -17.03
N ARG A 275 -16.23 0.91 -16.75
CA ARG A 275 -17.42 0.74 -17.58
C ARG A 275 -17.28 1.62 -18.81
N PRO A 276 -17.46 1.08 -20.02
CA PRO A 276 -17.52 1.94 -21.21
C PRO A 276 -18.63 2.97 -21.01
N ALA A 277 -18.30 4.24 -21.26
CA ALA A 277 -19.30 5.29 -21.37
C ALA A 277 -20.37 4.83 -22.38
N LYS A 278 -21.65 4.94 -21.99
CA LYS A 278 -22.78 4.54 -22.84
C LYS A 278 -22.94 5.46 -24.03
#